data_AF-A0A1R0H3U2-F1
#
_entry.id   AF-A0A1R0H3U2-F1
#
_cell.length_a   1.000
_cell.length_b   1.000
_cell.length_c   1.000
_cell.angle_alpha   90.00
_cell.angle_beta   90.00
_cell.angle_gamma   90.00
#
_symmetry.space_group_name_H-M   'P 1'
#
loop_
_entity.id
_entity.type
_entity.pdbx_description
1 polymer ?
#
loop_
_entity_poly.entity_id
_entity_poly.type
_entity_poly.pdbx_seq_one_letter_code
_entity_poly.pdbx_strand_id
1 'polypeptide(L)'
;MSHQTIIQEQVSQHPYYPKEAILDGYTASTRSSLEILVYLGLMIASVIATSIALTFRHSKKNSTDRSRIGSVDKFAVGWFAVCAFIHFCIEGYFVYNHKTLASQTGLFPDLWREYSLSDSRYLTSDPFTVIMEAITATFDTVMALLTVYGILNGSSFRHVAQFACSLAQLYGNVLYLSTNYFEGFKYTHPHGYYFWFYFVFMNSFWIFFPIFFAIHSWTHLTKAVSIADHVVYSNSQKPKSS
;
A
#
# COMPACT_ATOMS: atom_id res chain seq x y z
N MET A 1 38.09 -32.73 -10.38
CA MET A 1 37.22 -31.54 -10.52
C MET A 1 37.69 -30.54 -9.49
N SER A 2 38.06 -29.33 -9.90
CA SER A 2 38.64 -28.33 -9.01
C SER A 2 37.57 -27.77 -8.07
N HIS A 3 37.98 -27.33 -6.88
CA HIS A 3 37.10 -26.76 -5.85
C HIS A 3 36.24 -25.58 -6.34
N GLN A 4 36.64 -24.93 -7.45
CA GLN A 4 35.87 -23.88 -8.12
C GLN A 4 34.64 -24.39 -8.88
N THR A 5 34.65 -25.64 -9.38
CA THR A 5 33.50 -26.23 -10.08
C THR A 5 32.35 -26.57 -9.11
N ILE A 6 32.68 -26.90 -7.86
CA ILE A 6 31.68 -27.27 -6.83
C ILE A 6 30.93 -26.03 -6.29
N ILE A 7 31.58 -24.86 -6.25
CA ILE A 7 30.91 -23.60 -5.85
C ILE A 7 29.90 -23.14 -6.90
N GLN A 8 30.07 -23.56 -8.16
CA GLN A 8 29.18 -23.20 -9.26
C GLN A 8 27.89 -24.06 -9.31
N GLU A 9 27.83 -25.18 -8.58
CA GLU A 9 26.71 -26.12 -8.62
C GLU A 9 25.68 -25.96 -7.49
N GLN A 10 25.93 -25.05 -6.53
CA GLN A 10 24.92 -24.64 -5.55
C GLN A 10 24.21 -23.34 -5.94
N VAL A 11 23.89 -23.19 -7.23
CA VAL A 11 22.79 -22.28 -7.61
C VAL A 11 21.53 -22.87 -6.99
N SER A 12 21.08 -22.30 -5.87
CA SER A 12 19.83 -22.70 -5.22
C SER A 12 18.71 -22.68 -6.28
N GLN A 13 18.20 -23.84 -6.69
CA GLN A 13 17.14 -23.91 -7.68
C GLN A 13 15.91 -23.17 -7.15
N HIS A 14 15.66 -21.98 -7.67
CA HIS A 14 14.52 -21.15 -7.32
C HIS A 14 13.76 -20.68 -8.56
N PRO A 15 12.44 -20.41 -8.46
CA PRO A 15 11.62 -20.01 -9.61
C PRO A 15 11.89 -18.56 -10.06
N TYR A 16 12.54 -17.74 -9.23
CA TYR A 16 12.76 -16.30 -9.49
C TYR A 16 13.78 -16.00 -10.58
N TYR A 17 13.81 -14.74 -11.02
CA TYR A 17 14.72 -14.20 -12.02
C TYR A 17 15.42 -12.95 -11.47
N PRO A 18 16.71 -12.71 -11.79
CA PRO A 18 17.60 -13.55 -12.59
C PRO A 18 17.89 -14.89 -11.90
N LYS A 19 18.24 -15.93 -12.67
CA LYS A 19 18.42 -17.30 -12.15
C LYS A 19 19.67 -17.45 -11.29
N GLU A 20 20.59 -16.50 -11.42
CA GLU A 20 21.86 -16.42 -10.71
C GLU A 20 21.73 -15.65 -9.38
N ALA A 21 20.53 -15.20 -9.02
CA ALA A 21 20.30 -14.53 -7.75
C ALA A 21 20.61 -15.47 -6.57
N ILE A 22 21.26 -14.94 -5.53
CA ILE A 22 21.58 -15.70 -4.32
C ILE A 22 20.43 -15.49 -3.34
N LEU A 23 19.71 -16.58 -3.04
CA LEU A 23 18.63 -16.62 -2.06
C LEU A 23 19.02 -17.53 -0.90
N ASP A 24 19.73 -16.97 0.07
CA ASP A 24 20.28 -17.72 1.20
C ASP A 24 19.19 -18.51 1.95
N GLY A 25 19.38 -19.82 2.03
CA GLY A 25 18.46 -20.72 2.71
C GLY A 25 17.08 -20.83 2.06
N TYR A 26 16.93 -20.51 0.76
CA TYR A 26 15.65 -20.53 0.07
C TYR A 26 14.84 -21.79 0.38
N THR A 27 13.63 -21.56 0.87
CA THR A 27 12.64 -22.61 1.14
C THR A 27 11.39 -22.34 0.31
N ALA A 28 10.98 -23.33 -0.49
CA ALA A 28 9.78 -23.22 -1.31
C ALA A 28 8.51 -23.16 -0.45
N SER A 29 7.50 -22.42 -0.92
CA SER A 29 6.19 -22.36 -0.26
C SER A 29 5.55 -23.74 -0.25
N THR A 30 5.01 -24.16 0.91
CA THR A 30 4.26 -25.42 1.03
C THR A 30 2.80 -25.26 0.62
N ARG A 31 2.30 -24.02 0.52
CA ARG A 31 0.95 -23.67 0.08
C ARG A 31 0.95 -23.41 -1.42
N SER A 32 -0.14 -23.79 -2.07
CA SER A 32 -0.40 -23.40 -3.46
C SER A 32 -0.69 -21.90 -3.57
N SER A 33 -0.46 -21.31 -4.74
CA SER A 33 -0.77 -19.91 -5.03
C SER A 33 -2.25 -19.57 -4.77
N LEU A 34 -3.17 -20.49 -5.05
CA LEU A 34 -4.59 -20.30 -4.78
C LEU A 34 -4.88 -20.20 -3.28
N GLU A 35 -4.30 -21.08 -2.47
CA GLU A 35 -4.46 -21.01 -1.00
C GLU A 35 -3.92 -19.69 -0.46
N ILE A 36 -2.75 -19.25 -0.94
CA ILE A 36 -2.13 -17.97 -0.55
C ILE A 36 -3.08 -16.80 -0.87
N LEU A 37 -3.62 -16.75 -2.09
CA LEU A 37 -4.58 -15.73 -2.51
C LEU A 37 -5.90 -15.77 -1.71
N VAL A 38 -6.40 -16.96 -1.37
CA VAL A 38 -7.59 -17.11 -0.52
C VAL A 38 -7.34 -16.54 0.87
N TYR A 39 -6.20 -16.86 1.50
CA TYR A 39 -5.85 -16.29 2.80
C TYR A 39 -5.73 -14.77 2.75
N LEU A 40 -5.08 -14.22 1.72
CA LEU A 40 -5.01 -12.77 1.52
C LEU A 40 -6.41 -12.15 1.37
N GLY A 41 -7.25 -12.75 0.54
CA GLY A 41 -8.63 -12.31 0.32
C GLY A 41 -9.46 -12.31 1.61
N LEU A 42 -9.33 -13.35 2.45
CA LEU A 42 -10.01 -13.43 3.74
C LEU A 42 -9.53 -12.35 4.72
N MET A 43 -8.23 -12.08 4.77
CA MET A 43 -7.68 -11.00 5.60
C MET A 43 -8.22 -9.64 5.16
N ILE A 44 -8.17 -9.32 3.86
CA ILE A 44 -8.70 -8.07 3.30
C ILE A 44 -10.21 -7.97 3.55
N ALA A 45 -10.97 -9.05 3.33
CA ALA A 45 -12.42 -9.07 3.58
C ALA A 45 -12.75 -8.80 5.06
N SER A 46 -11.95 -9.32 6.00
CA SER A 46 -12.13 -9.06 7.43
C SER A 46 -11.90 -7.59 7.80
N VAL A 47 -10.91 -6.92 7.18
CA VAL A 47 -10.63 -5.49 7.36
C VAL A 47 -11.77 -4.65 6.78
N ILE A 48 -12.28 -5.00 5.59
CA ILE A 48 -13.43 -4.33 4.98
C ILE A 48 -14.69 -4.49 5.84
N ALA A 49 -14.98 -5.71 6.31
CA ALA A 49 -16.13 -5.97 7.18
C ALA A 49 -16.06 -5.16 8.47
N THR A 50 -14.88 -5.05 9.08
CA THR A 50 -14.64 -4.23 10.27
C THR A 50 -14.88 -2.74 9.97
N SER A 51 -14.38 -2.25 8.84
CA SER A 51 -14.56 -0.85 8.38
C SER A 51 -16.04 -0.50 8.14
N ILE A 52 -16.79 -1.43 7.56
CA ILE A 52 -18.25 -1.33 7.37
C ILE A 52 -18.96 -1.30 8.73
N ALA A 53 -18.59 -2.19 9.67
CA ALA A 53 -19.17 -2.21 11.00
C ALA A 53 -18.91 -0.90 11.76
N LEU A 54 -17.71 -0.34 11.68
CA LEU A 54 -17.35 0.94 12.30
C LEU A 54 -18.17 2.10 11.74
N THR A 55 -18.30 2.20 10.41
CA THR A 55 -19.10 3.25 9.77
C THR A 55 -20.61 3.13 10.06
N PHE A 56 -21.14 1.90 10.16
CA PHE A 56 -22.53 1.68 10.61
C PHE A 56 -22.74 2.08 12.07
N ARG A 57 -21.84 1.70 12.97
CA ARG A 57 -21.91 2.06 14.40
C ARG A 57 -21.85 3.58 14.60
N HIS A 58 -20.97 4.25 13.86
CA HIS A 58 -20.92 5.71 13.86
C HIS A 58 -22.24 6.33 13.41
N SER A 59 -22.79 5.87 12.29
CA SER A 59 -24.06 6.38 11.74
C SER A 59 -25.24 6.16 12.69
N LYS A 60 -25.25 5.05 13.44
CA LYS A 60 -26.29 4.78 14.45
C LYS A 60 -26.15 5.66 15.69
N LYS A 61 -24.92 5.94 16.13
CA LYS A 61 -24.65 6.78 17.31
C LYS A 61 -24.98 8.26 17.03
N ASN A 62 -24.74 8.71 15.81
CA ASN A 62 -24.89 10.11 15.40
C ASN A 62 -26.04 10.26 14.39
N SER A 63 -27.29 10.11 14.85
CA SER A 63 -28.51 10.05 14.02
C SER A 63 -28.99 11.37 13.41
N THR A 64 -28.26 12.48 13.57
CA THR A 64 -28.61 13.72 12.87
C THR A 64 -28.13 13.68 11.41
N ASP A 65 -28.89 14.26 10.48
CA ASP A 65 -28.59 14.20 9.04
C ASP A 65 -27.21 14.82 8.70
N ARG A 66 -26.76 15.80 9.50
CA ARG A 66 -25.43 16.43 9.39
C ARG A 66 -24.25 15.54 9.78
N SER A 67 -24.47 14.41 10.47
CA SER A 67 -23.41 13.52 10.97
C SER A 67 -23.32 12.18 10.24
N ARG A 68 -24.09 12.01 9.16
CA ARG A 68 -24.06 10.79 8.34
C ARG A 68 -22.85 10.82 7.43
N ILE A 69 -22.02 9.78 7.53
CA ILE A 69 -20.84 9.63 6.66
C ILE A 69 -21.32 9.41 5.21
N GLY A 70 -20.81 10.23 4.29
CA GLY A 70 -21.14 10.16 2.86
C GLY A 70 -20.61 8.87 2.21
N SER A 71 -21.12 8.52 1.02
CA SER A 71 -20.70 7.29 0.33
C SER A 71 -19.22 7.26 -0.01
N VAL A 72 -18.65 8.39 -0.46
CA VAL A 72 -17.22 8.52 -0.74
C VAL A 72 -16.39 8.33 0.54
N ASP A 73 -16.85 8.88 1.66
CA ASP A 73 -16.16 8.76 2.94
C ASP A 73 -16.24 7.33 3.51
N LYS A 74 -17.34 6.60 3.29
CA LYS A 74 -17.41 5.16 3.63
C LYS A 74 -16.45 4.34 2.78
N PHE A 75 -16.37 4.64 1.49
CA PHE A 75 -15.41 4.00 0.59
C PHE A 75 -13.97 4.31 1.01
N ALA A 76 -13.67 5.57 1.35
CA ALA A 76 -12.38 5.97 1.88
C ALA A 76 -12.03 5.23 3.17
N VAL A 77 -12.96 5.08 4.12
CA VAL A 77 -12.71 4.31 5.35
C VAL A 77 -12.34 2.86 5.02
N GLY A 78 -13.04 2.21 4.09
CA GLY A 78 -12.69 0.86 3.66
C GLY A 78 -11.32 0.78 2.97
N TRP A 79 -11.08 1.64 1.99
CA TRP A 79 -9.83 1.68 1.23
C TRP A 79 -8.62 1.95 2.14
N PHE A 80 -8.64 3.03 2.91
CA PHE A 80 -7.51 3.40 3.77
C PHE A 80 -7.32 2.43 4.94
N ALA A 81 -8.36 1.74 5.42
CA ALA A 81 -8.18 0.64 6.36
C ALA A 81 -7.45 -0.55 5.74
N VAL A 82 -7.77 -0.90 4.48
CA VAL A 82 -7.04 -1.93 3.72
C VAL A 82 -5.60 -1.49 3.48
N CYS A 83 -5.35 -0.23 3.07
CA CYS A 83 -3.99 0.32 2.94
C CYS A 83 -3.23 0.20 4.26
N ALA A 84 -3.79 0.66 5.37
CA ALA A 84 -3.14 0.57 6.68
C ALA A 84 -2.79 -0.87 7.05
N PHE A 85 -3.67 -1.83 6.75
CA PHE A 85 -3.40 -3.24 6.98
C PHE A 85 -2.26 -3.78 6.09
N ILE A 86 -2.29 -3.51 4.78
CA ILE A 86 -1.27 -3.98 3.85
C ILE A 86 0.09 -3.38 4.21
N HIS A 87 0.17 -2.05 4.33
CA HIS A 87 1.40 -1.35 4.64
C HIS A 87 1.97 -1.77 6.00
N PHE A 88 1.15 -1.83 7.05
CA PHE A 88 1.66 -2.19 8.37
C PHE A 88 1.98 -3.67 8.50
N CYS A 89 1.05 -4.55 8.14
CA CYS A 89 1.17 -5.98 8.43
C CYS A 89 1.96 -6.73 7.36
N ILE A 90 1.78 -6.41 6.08
CA ILE A 90 2.41 -7.16 4.97
C ILE A 90 3.77 -6.54 4.62
N GLU A 91 3.79 -5.24 4.31
CA GLU A 91 5.02 -4.51 3.95
C GLU A 91 5.92 -4.33 5.17
N GLY A 92 5.37 -4.00 6.33
CA GLY A 92 6.12 -3.98 7.59
C GLY A 92 6.73 -5.34 7.94
N TYR A 93 6.06 -6.46 7.63
CA TYR A 93 6.65 -7.79 7.78
C TYR A 93 7.86 -7.98 6.86
N PHE A 94 7.74 -7.58 5.58
CA PHE A 94 8.86 -7.64 4.65
C PHE A 94 10.03 -6.80 5.16
N VAL A 95 9.80 -5.53 5.49
CA VAL A 95 10.84 -4.61 5.96
C VAL A 95 11.55 -5.14 7.21
N TYR A 96 10.82 -5.77 8.13
CA TYR A 96 11.44 -6.36 9.32
C TYR A 96 12.25 -7.62 9.00
N ASN A 97 11.78 -8.46 8.06
CA ASN A 97 12.33 -9.78 7.80
C ASN A 97 13.18 -9.89 6.53
N HIS A 98 13.37 -8.82 5.76
CA HIS A 98 13.83 -8.84 4.37
C HIS A 98 15.09 -9.69 4.14
N LYS A 99 16.04 -9.66 5.09
CA LYS A 99 17.30 -10.41 5.03
C LYS A 99 17.15 -11.93 5.14
N THR A 100 16.09 -12.42 5.78
CA THR A 100 15.89 -13.85 6.05
C THR A 100 14.63 -14.40 5.39
N LEU A 101 13.84 -13.53 4.76
CA LEU A 101 12.51 -13.83 4.21
C LEU A 101 12.49 -15.08 3.32
N ALA A 102 13.50 -15.25 2.46
CA ALA A 102 13.61 -16.39 1.54
C ALA A 102 13.63 -17.75 2.25
N SER A 103 14.17 -17.81 3.47
CA SER A 103 14.31 -19.03 4.28
C SER A 103 13.17 -19.29 5.26
N GLN A 104 12.30 -18.30 5.48
CA GLN A 104 11.24 -18.42 6.49
C GLN A 104 10.05 -19.25 5.98
N THR A 105 9.36 -19.93 6.90
CA THR A 105 8.11 -20.65 6.61
C THR A 105 6.94 -19.96 7.29
N GLY A 106 5.79 -19.89 6.62
CA GLY A 106 4.58 -19.28 7.18
C GLY A 106 3.78 -18.52 6.13
N LEU A 107 2.64 -17.99 6.53
CA LEU A 107 1.73 -17.32 5.58
C LEU A 107 2.34 -16.04 4.98
N PHE A 108 2.94 -15.15 5.78
CA PHE A 108 3.55 -13.92 5.24
C PHE A 108 4.77 -14.20 4.35
N PRO A 109 5.72 -15.09 4.70
CA PRO A 109 6.77 -15.50 3.78
C PRO A 109 6.23 -16.12 2.49
N ASP A 110 5.18 -16.95 2.56
CA ASP A 110 4.55 -17.54 1.38
C ASP A 110 3.91 -16.47 0.48
N LEU A 111 3.23 -15.48 1.05
CA LEU A 111 2.68 -14.32 0.33
C LEU A 111 3.77 -13.55 -0.41
N TRP A 112 4.86 -13.24 0.29
CA TRP A 112 5.97 -12.52 -0.33
C TRP A 112 6.67 -13.34 -1.40
N ARG A 113 6.86 -14.64 -1.18
CA ARG A 113 7.41 -15.55 -2.20
C ARG A 113 6.53 -15.63 -3.44
N GLU A 114 5.21 -15.66 -3.28
CA GLU A 114 4.28 -15.64 -4.41
C GLU A 114 4.37 -14.30 -5.16
N TYR A 115 4.32 -13.17 -4.45
CA TYR A 115 4.43 -11.85 -5.08
C TYR A 115 5.79 -11.63 -5.76
N SER A 116 6.85 -12.23 -5.22
CA SER A 116 8.21 -12.13 -5.76
C SER A 116 8.39 -12.81 -7.12
N LEU A 117 7.41 -13.58 -7.59
CA LEU A 117 7.37 -14.04 -8.99
C LEU A 117 7.17 -12.87 -9.95
N SER A 118 6.53 -11.79 -9.49
CA SER A 118 6.41 -10.54 -10.26
C SER A 118 7.66 -9.66 -10.16
N ASP A 119 8.37 -9.71 -9.04
CA ASP A 119 9.63 -8.98 -8.82
C ASP A 119 10.46 -9.66 -7.71
N SER A 120 11.58 -10.28 -8.08
CA SER A 120 12.41 -11.03 -7.13
C SER A 120 13.15 -10.17 -6.12
N ARG A 121 13.16 -8.84 -6.30
CA ARG A 121 13.85 -7.90 -5.40
C ARG A 121 13.33 -7.92 -3.96
N TYR A 122 12.10 -8.37 -3.77
CA TYR A 122 11.52 -8.65 -2.45
C TYR A 122 12.17 -9.84 -1.73
N LEU A 123 12.91 -10.71 -2.41
CA LEU A 123 13.68 -11.80 -1.79
C LEU A 123 15.18 -11.53 -1.76
N THR A 124 15.69 -10.66 -2.62
CA THR A 124 17.12 -10.32 -2.67
C THR A 124 17.48 -9.08 -1.84
N SER A 125 16.51 -8.48 -1.14
CA SER A 125 16.73 -7.28 -0.31
C SER A 125 17.28 -6.09 -1.10
N ASP A 126 16.71 -5.82 -2.28
CA ASP A 126 17.10 -4.65 -3.06
C ASP A 126 16.95 -3.35 -2.22
N PRO A 127 17.97 -2.47 -2.19
CA PRO A 127 17.92 -1.26 -1.36
C PRO A 127 16.74 -0.34 -1.68
N PHE A 128 16.41 -0.15 -2.96
CA PHE A 128 15.29 0.72 -3.33
C PHE A 128 13.97 0.12 -2.86
N THR A 129 13.73 -1.17 -3.14
CA THR A 129 12.51 -1.87 -2.69
C THR A 129 12.39 -1.82 -1.16
N VAL A 130 13.45 -2.16 -0.41
CA VAL A 130 13.41 -2.13 1.06
C VAL A 130 13.14 -0.73 1.62
N ILE A 131 13.78 0.31 1.08
CA ILE A 131 13.60 1.69 1.54
C ILE A 131 12.19 2.20 1.22
N MET A 132 11.72 1.95 0.00
CA MET A 132 10.37 2.35 -0.41
C MET A 132 9.32 1.70 0.49
N GLU A 133 9.41 0.38 0.70
CA GLU A 133 8.50 -0.37 1.56
C GLU A 133 8.60 0.03 3.02
N ALA A 134 9.77 0.47 3.50
CA ALA A 134 9.91 1.02 4.85
C ALA A 134 9.15 2.34 5.01
N ILE A 135 9.14 3.18 3.97
CA ILE A 135 8.37 4.43 3.97
C ILE A 135 6.88 4.12 3.94
N THR A 136 6.41 3.20 3.09
CA THR A 136 4.99 2.83 3.04
C THR A 136 4.55 2.19 4.36
N ALA A 137 5.32 1.23 4.90
CA ALA A 137 5.02 0.57 6.16
C ALA A 137 4.94 1.52 7.36
N THR A 138 5.59 2.68 7.29
CA THR A 138 5.57 3.70 8.34
C THR A 138 4.65 4.88 8.00
N PHE A 139 5.02 5.72 7.05
CA PHE A 139 4.32 6.94 6.70
C PHE A 139 2.91 6.66 6.15
N ASP A 140 2.78 5.76 5.17
CA ASP A 140 1.48 5.49 4.55
C ASP A 140 0.54 4.84 5.56
N THR A 141 1.04 3.93 6.40
CA THR A 141 0.29 3.38 7.54
C THR A 141 -0.27 4.49 8.44
N VAL A 142 0.57 5.41 8.90
CA VAL A 142 0.14 6.47 9.84
C VAL A 142 -0.87 7.39 9.16
N MET A 143 -0.62 7.81 7.93
CA MET A 143 -1.54 8.70 7.22
C MET A 143 -2.87 8.00 6.91
N ALA A 144 -2.86 6.73 6.51
CA ALA A 144 -4.08 5.96 6.27
C ALA A 144 -4.94 5.80 7.53
N LEU A 145 -4.32 5.49 8.67
CA LEU A 145 -5.01 5.42 9.96
C LEU A 145 -5.57 6.78 10.39
N LEU A 146 -4.81 7.88 10.19
CA LEU A 146 -5.29 9.23 10.45
C LEU A 146 -6.46 9.60 9.53
N THR A 147 -6.47 9.17 8.27
CA THR A 147 -7.61 9.36 7.37
C THR A 147 -8.85 8.66 7.91
N VAL A 148 -8.76 7.37 8.27
CA VAL A 148 -9.87 6.61 8.84
C VAL A 148 -10.38 7.26 10.12
N TYR A 149 -9.47 7.57 11.06
CA TYR A 149 -9.82 8.22 12.33
C TYR A 149 -10.44 9.61 12.11
N GLY A 150 -9.88 10.42 11.21
CA GLY A 150 -10.39 11.74 10.88
C GLY A 150 -11.79 11.70 10.28
N ILE A 151 -12.09 10.73 9.39
CA ILE A 151 -13.45 10.55 8.84
C ILE A 151 -14.42 10.14 9.95
N LEU A 152 -14.07 9.14 10.77
CA LEU A 152 -14.94 8.64 11.84
C LEU A 152 -15.15 9.64 12.99
N ASN A 153 -14.35 10.69 13.10
CA ASN A 153 -14.50 11.73 14.11
C ASN A 153 -14.88 13.09 13.51
N GLY A 154 -15.21 13.16 12.21
CA GLY A 154 -15.58 14.40 11.54
C GLY A 154 -14.50 15.50 11.58
N SER A 155 -13.23 15.11 11.64
CA SER A 155 -12.10 16.04 11.78
C SER A 155 -11.59 16.55 10.44
N SER A 156 -11.32 17.85 10.34
CA SER A 156 -10.87 18.50 9.09
C SER A 156 -9.51 18.02 8.59
N PHE A 157 -8.61 17.58 9.49
CA PHE A 157 -7.30 17.05 9.09
C PHE A 157 -7.41 15.78 8.23
N ARG A 158 -8.58 15.12 8.19
CA ARG A 158 -8.82 13.93 7.36
C ARG A 158 -8.39 14.13 5.91
N HIS A 159 -8.64 15.31 5.33
CA HIS A 159 -8.31 15.61 3.95
C HIS A 159 -6.81 15.83 3.75
N VAL A 160 -6.12 16.37 4.75
CA VAL A 160 -4.65 16.51 4.73
C VAL A 160 -4.00 15.13 4.77
N ALA A 161 -4.40 14.28 5.73
CA ALA A 161 -3.90 12.92 5.84
C ALA A 161 -4.23 12.08 4.59
N GLN A 162 -5.46 12.17 4.08
CA GLN A 162 -5.88 11.47 2.87
C GLN A 162 -5.07 11.89 1.65
N PHE A 163 -4.88 13.20 1.45
CA PHE A 163 -4.08 13.72 0.35
C PHE A 163 -2.61 13.29 0.46
N ALA A 164 -2.02 13.40 1.65
CA ALA A 164 -0.63 13.03 1.90
C ALA A 164 -0.38 11.54 1.64
N CYS A 165 -1.22 10.66 2.19
CA CYS A 165 -1.17 9.22 1.95
C CYS A 165 -1.29 8.91 0.45
N SER A 166 -2.29 9.49 -0.21
CA SER A 166 -2.54 9.24 -1.64
C SER A 166 -1.36 9.68 -2.52
N LEU A 167 -0.76 10.83 -2.22
CA LEU A 167 0.38 11.32 -2.99
C LEU A 167 1.63 10.47 -2.76
N ALA A 168 1.89 10.03 -1.52
CA ALA A 168 3.01 9.16 -1.20
C ALA A 168 2.88 7.78 -1.88
N GLN A 169 1.70 7.16 -1.82
CA GLN A 169 1.39 5.91 -2.51
C GLN A 169 1.62 6.02 -4.02
N LEU A 170 1.09 7.08 -4.65
CA LEU A 170 1.27 7.31 -6.08
C LEU A 170 2.74 7.52 -6.44
N TYR A 171 3.46 8.32 -5.65
CA TYR A 171 4.87 8.60 -5.88
C TYR A 171 5.73 7.34 -5.76
N GLY A 172 5.58 6.58 -4.67
CA GLY A 172 6.30 5.32 -4.45
C GLY A 172 6.03 4.31 -5.58
N ASN A 173 4.77 4.13 -5.96
CA ASN A 173 4.40 3.19 -7.02
C ASN A 173 4.93 3.63 -8.40
N VAL A 174 4.90 4.93 -8.72
CA VAL A 174 5.51 5.46 -9.96
C VAL A 174 7.02 5.20 -9.96
N LEU A 175 7.71 5.43 -8.84
CA LEU A 175 9.14 5.12 -8.73
C LEU A 175 9.40 3.62 -8.92
N TYR A 176 8.61 2.75 -8.28
CA TYR A 176 8.72 1.30 -8.41
C TYR A 176 8.54 0.81 -9.85
N LEU A 177 7.46 1.23 -10.51
CA LEU A 177 7.18 0.84 -11.90
C LEU A 177 8.23 1.40 -12.86
N SER A 178 8.66 2.65 -12.66
CA SER A 178 9.70 3.27 -13.50
C SER A 178 11.03 2.55 -13.34
N THR A 179 11.42 2.20 -12.12
CA THR A 179 12.67 1.50 -11.84
C THR A 179 12.69 0.15 -12.56
N ASN A 180 11.61 -0.63 -12.45
CA ASN A 180 11.46 -1.89 -13.19
C ASN A 180 11.57 -1.70 -14.71
N TYR A 181 10.93 -0.67 -15.25
CA TYR A 181 10.99 -0.35 -16.68
C TYR A 181 12.41 -0.01 -17.13
N PHE A 182 13.13 0.83 -16.40
CA PHE A 182 14.51 1.22 -16.71
C PHE A 182 15.51 0.06 -16.57
N GLU A 183 15.23 -0.90 -15.68
CA GLU A 183 16.01 -2.13 -15.53
C GLU A 183 15.59 -3.23 -16.53
N GLY A 184 14.67 -2.93 -17.45
CA GLY A 184 14.22 -3.87 -18.48
C GLY A 184 13.48 -5.08 -17.92
N PHE A 185 12.81 -4.94 -16.77
CA PHE A 185 12.06 -6.01 -16.09
C PHE A 185 12.90 -7.26 -15.79
N LYS A 186 14.22 -7.09 -15.58
CA LYS A 186 15.18 -8.17 -15.32
C LYS A 186 14.79 -9.09 -14.15
N TYR A 187 14.09 -8.55 -13.16
CA TYR A 187 13.72 -9.27 -11.93
C TYR A 187 12.33 -9.93 -12.00
N THR A 188 11.59 -9.71 -13.08
CA THR A 188 10.24 -10.26 -13.27
C THR A 188 10.30 -11.61 -13.97
N HIS A 189 9.48 -12.55 -13.52
CA HIS A 189 9.35 -13.84 -14.19
C HIS A 189 8.80 -13.66 -15.63
N PRO A 190 9.40 -14.31 -16.65
CA PRO A 190 9.05 -14.07 -18.07
C PRO A 190 7.65 -14.55 -18.46
N HIS A 191 7.05 -15.43 -17.66
CA HIS A 191 5.67 -15.88 -17.88
C HIS A 191 4.69 -14.71 -17.70
N GLY A 192 3.93 -14.38 -18.75
CA GLY A 192 3.11 -13.18 -18.83
C GLY A 192 2.06 -13.01 -17.72
N TYR A 193 1.61 -14.09 -17.07
CA TYR A 193 0.73 -14.00 -15.90
C TYR A 193 1.33 -13.17 -14.76
N TYR A 194 2.60 -13.38 -14.41
CA TYR A 194 3.23 -12.66 -13.30
C TYR A 194 3.46 -11.19 -13.64
N PHE A 195 3.72 -10.88 -14.90
CA PHE A 195 3.80 -9.50 -15.35
C PHE A 195 2.41 -8.83 -15.39
N TRP A 196 1.44 -9.36 -16.13
CA TRP A 196 0.18 -8.64 -16.33
C TRP A 196 -0.72 -8.64 -15.09
N PHE A 197 -0.83 -9.77 -14.39
CA PHE A 197 -1.71 -9.86 -13.23
C PHE A 197 -1.03 -9.30 -11.97
N TYR A 198 0.10 -9.87 -11.55
CA TYR A 198 0.74 -9.43 -10.31
C TYR A 198 1.43 -8.07 -10.45
N PHE A 199 2.23 -7.87 -11.50
CA PHE A 199 2.97 -6.63 -11.64
C PHE A 199 2.08 -5.46 -12.09
N VAL A 200 1.32 -5.58 -13.19
CA VAL A 200 0.54 -4.44 -13.72
C VAL A 200 -0.79 -4.27 -12.98
N PHE A 201 -1.63 -5.30 -12.93
CA PHE A 201 -3.00 -5.16 -12.42
C PHE A 201 -3.02 -4.87 -10.90
N MET A 202 -2.27 -5.60 -10.08
CA MET A 202 -2.28 -5.34 -8.63
C MET A 202 -1.74 -3.94 -8.29
N ASN A 203 -0.64 -3.51 -8.90
CA ASN A 203 -0.09 -2.17 -8.66
C ASN A 203 -1.00 -1.06 -9.18
N SER A 204 -1.89 -1.33 -10.14
CA SER A 204 -2.83 -0.32 -10.66
C SER A 204 -3.79 0.24 -9.60
N PHE A 205 -4.10 -0.52 -8.54
CA PHE A 205 -4.91 -0.03 -7.43
C PHE A 205 -4.25 1.13 -6.69
N TRP A 206 -2.93 1.07 -6.50
CA TRP A 206 -2.10 2.15 -5.94
C TRP A 206 -1.78 3.27 -6.96
N ILE A 207 -2.46 3.27 -8.11
CA ILE A 207 -2.49 4.41 -9.03
C ILE A 207 -3.90 5.03 -9.02
N PHE A 208 -4.91 4.22 -9.35
CA PHE A 208 -6.27 4.73 -9.58
C PHE A 208 -6.91 5.30 -8.31
N PHE A 209 -6.89 4.57 -7.19
CA PHE A 209 -7.53 5.03 -5.96
C PHE A 209 -6.79 6.21 -5.32
N PRO A 210 -5.44 6.22 -5.24
CA PRO A 210 -4.71 7.40 -4.78
C PRO A 210 -4.99 8.65 -5.62
N ILE A 211 -5.02 8.55 -6.96
CA ILE A 211 -5.38 9.70 -7.81
C ILE A 211 -6.78 10.22 -7.48
N PHE A 212 -7.77 9.32 -7.39
CA PHE A 212 -9.14 9.70 -7.04
C PHE A 212 -9.21 10.41 -5.68
N PHE A 213 -8.58 9.86 -4.65
CA PHE A 213 -8.62 10.43 -3.30
C PHE A 213 -7.77 11.68 -3.13
N ALA A 214 -6.69 11.83 -3.90
CA ALA A 214 -5.89 13.03 -3.98
C ALA A 214 -6.71 14.18 -4.58
N ILE A 215 -7.35 13.97 -5.74
CA ILE A 215 -8.23 14.98 -6.37
C ILE A 215 -9.40 15.35 -5.45
N HIS A 216 -10.02 14.35 -4.81
CA HIS A 216 -11.10 14.57 -3.86
C HIS A 216 -10.65 15.47 -2.71
N SER A 217 -9.56 15.14 -2.02
CA SER A 217 -9.10 15.95 -0.90
C SER A 217 -8.54 17.30 -1.33
N TRP A 218 -7.85 17.38 -2.48
CA TRP A 218 -7.40 18.64 -3.05
C TRP A 218 -8.55 19.62 -3.27
N THR A 219 -9.66 19.14 -3.84
CA THR A 219 -10.87 19.95 -4.09
C THR A 219 -11.47 20.47 -2.77
N HIS A 220 -11.54 19.62 -1.75
CA HIS A 220 -12.04 20.03 -0.43
C HIS A 220 -11.12 21.04 0.27
N LEU A 221 -9.81 20.81 0.23
CA LEU A 221 -8.81 21.69 0.84
C LEU A 221 -8.80 23.07 0.17
N THR A 222 -8.73 23.11 -1.16
CA THR A 222 -8.74 24.38 -1.92
C THR A 222 -10.03 25.17 -1.72
N LYS A 223 -11.19 24.49 -1.70
CA LYS A 223 -12.47 25.14 -1.37
C LYS A 223 -12.47 25.74 0.03
N ALA A 224 -11.91 25.03 1.02
CA ALA A 224 -11.83 25.53 2.39
C ALA A 224 -10.94 26.78 2.49
N VAL A 225 -9.79 26.80 1.81
CA VAL A 225 -8.90 27.97 1.75
C VAL A 225 -9.59 29.15 1.07
N SER A 226 -10.24 28.94 -0.08
CA SER A 226 -10.98 30.00 -0.78
C SER A 226 -12.07 30.64 0.09
N ILE A 227 -12.83 29.83 0.84
CA ILE A 227 -13.85 30.35 1.77
C ILE A 227 -13.19 31.16 2.89
N ALA A 228 -12.08 30.69 3.45
CA ALA A 228 -11.36 31.40 4.50
C ALA A 228 -10.86 32.77 4.01
N ASP A 229 -10.27 32.82 2.81
CA ASP A 229 -9.80 34.05 2.19
C ASP A 229 -10.94 35.05 1.97
N HIS A 230 -12.09 34.59 1.48
CA HIS A 230 -13.27 35.44 1.32
C HIS A 230 -13.78 36.00 2.65
N VAL A 231 -13.84 35.18 3.71
CA VAL A 231 -14.29 35.62 5.04
C VAL A 231 -13.33 36.65 5.63
N VAL A 232 -12.02 36.43 5.52
CA VAL A 232 -10.99 37.37 5.98
C VAL A 232 -11.11 38.70 5.25
N TYR A 233 -11.21 38.65 3.91
CA TYR A 233 -11.39 39.85 3.09
C TYR A 233 -12.67 40.61 3.46
N SER A 234 -13.82 39.93 3.55
CA SER A 234 -15.09 40.58 3.92
C SER A 234 -15.06 41.21 5.31
N ASN A 235 -14.36 40.61 6.27
CA ASN A 235 -14.22 41.18 7.62
C ASN A 235 -13.28 42.39 7.66
N SER A 236 -12.24 42.45 6.82
CA SER A 236 -11.37 43.62 6.72
C SER A 236 -12.06 44.87 6.12
N GLN A 237 -13.16 44.67 5.38
CA GLN A 237 -13.92 45.76 4.75
C GLN A 237 -15.06 46.31 5.64
N LYS A 238 -15.32 45.70 6.81
CA LYS A 238 -16.34 46.22 7.73
C LYS A 238 -15.81 47.49 8.42
N PRO A 239 -16.54 48.61 8.37
CA PRO A 239 -16.13 49.82 9.09
C PRO A 239 -16.00 49.51 10.58
N LYS A 240 -14.92 49.97 11.22
CA LYS A 240 -14.80 49.89 12.68
C LYS A 240 -15.95 50.69 13.28
N SER A 241 -16.86 50.03 13.98
CA SER A 241 -17.91 50.72 14.73
C SER A 241 -17.22 51.58 15.79
N SER A 242 -17.27 52.90 15.59
CA SER A 242 -16.87 53.94 16.55
C SER A 242 -17.84 54.04 17.71
#